data_AF-A0A950G5N7-F1
#
_entry.id   AF-A0A950G5N7-F1
#
_cell.length_a   1.000
_cell.length_b   1.000
_cell.length_c   1.000
_cell.angle_alpha   90.00
_cell.angle_beta   90.00
_cell.angle_gamma   90.00
#
_symmetry.space_group_name_H-M   'P 1'
#
loop_
_entity.id
_entity.type
_entity.pdbx_description
1 polymer ?
#
loop_
_entity_poly.entity_id
_entity_poly.type
_entity_poly.pdbx_seq_one_letter_code
_entity_poly.pdbx_strand_id
1 'polypeptide(L)'
;RSGWRPGEPWGQRVLVPAGFNSFETGREQRRRLGEWMQMGVRRPDGSAFSRPDVIGALVMPDGADGEAFMVYANFAAIRRYNPSDLYALAVGLLGDSVAV
;
A
#
# COMPACT_ATOMS: atom_id res chain seq x y z
N ARG A 1 19.10 8.48 -9.06
CA ARG A 1 18.83 8.09 -7.65
C ARG A 1 17.36 7.68 -7.56
N SER A 2 17.03 6.54 -6.95
CA SER A 2 15.69 5.92 -7.09
C SER A 2 14.57 6.52 -6.23
N GLY A 3 14.87 7.50 -5.38
CA GLY A 3 13.87 8.18 -4.54
C GLY A 3 13.55 7.50 -3.20
N TRP A 4 14.33 6.49 -2.80
CA TRP A 4 14.18 5.81 -1.51
C TRP A 4 14.30 6.78 -0.32
N ARG A 5 13.42 6.62 0.65
CA ARG A 5 13.33 7.39 1.90
C ARG A 5 13.64 6.47 3.08
N PRO A 6 14.83 6.57 3.69
CA PRO A 6 15.20 5.75 4.83
C PRO A 6 14.21 5.89 6.00
N GLY A 7 13.84 4.77 6.63
CA GLY A 7 12.92 4.76 7.77
C GLY A 7 11.43 4.82 7.41
N GLU A 8 11.07 5.02 6.13
CA GLU A 8 9.69 4.90 5.67
C GLU A 8 9.41 3.48 5.14
N PRO A 9 8.24 2.88 5.42
CA PRO A 9 7.89 1.58 4.86
C PRO A 9 7.61 1.69 3.35
N TRP A 10 7.78 0.58 2.63
CA TRP A 10 7.33 0.48 1.24
C TRP A 10 5.79 0.43 1.16
N GLY A 11 5.15 -0.26 2.10
CA GLY A 11 3.72 -0.52 2.15
C GLY A 11 3.35 -1.42 3.33
N GLN A 12 2.07 -1.80 3.41
CA GLN A 12 1.57 -2.79 4.36
C GLN A 12 0.27 -3.43 3.85
N ARG A 13 -0.01 -4.67 4.24
CA ARG A 13 -1.32 -5.31 4.01
C ARG A 13 -2.43 -4.53 4.72
N VAL A 14 -3.62 -4.53 4.12
CA VAL A 14 -4.79 -3.83 4.66
C VAL A 14 -6.08 -4.63 4.42
N LEU A 15 -7.09 -4.35 5.23
CA LEU A 15 -8.46 -4.80 5.01
C LEU A 15 -9.23 -3.73 4.24
N VAL A 16 -9.99 -4.16 3.26
CA VAL A 16 -10.84 -3.31 2.42
C VAL A 16 -12.29 -3.80 2.57
N PRO A 17 -13.28 -2.91 2.78
CA PRO A 17 -14.68 -3.32 2.87
C PRO A 17 -15.19 -4.05 1.63
N ALA A 18 -16.14 -4.96 1.81
CA ALA A 18 -16.83 -5.59 0.69
C ALA A 18 -17.55 -4.52 -0.18
N GLY A 19 -17.51 -4.69 -1.50
CA GLY A 19 -18.12 -3.74 -2.44
C GLY A 19 -17.36 -2.42 -2.60
N PHE A 20 -16.09 -2.36 -2.18
CA PHE A 20 -15.26 -1.17 -2.36
C PHE A 20 -15.15 -0.77 -3.84
N ASN A 21 -15.23 0.53 -4.10
CA ASN A 21 -15.17 1.06 -5.45
C ASN A 21 -13.76 0.84 -6.04
N SER A 22 -13.62 -0.08 -7.01
CA SER A 22 -12.34 -0.39 -7.63
C SER A 22 -11.72 0.77 -8.41
N PHE A 23 -12.53 1.76 -8.84
CA PHE A 23 -12.02 2.98 -9.49
C PHE A 23 -11.22 3.88 -8.54
N GLU A 24 -11.43 3.73 -7.23
CA GLU A 24 -10.66 4.41 -6.19
C GLU A 24 -9.34 3.72 -5.88
N THR A 25 -9.03 2.59 -6.52
CA THR A 25 -7.79 1.84 -6.29
C THR A 25 -6.74 2.17 -7.36
N GLY A 26 -5.51 1.71 -7.14
CA GLY A 26 -4.37 1.93 -8.01
C GLY A 26 -3.43 2.99 -7.46
N ARG A 27 -2.16 2.89 -7.86
CA ARG A 27 -1.05 3.72 -7.34
C ARG A 27 -1.21 5.21 -7.59
N GLU A 28 -1.97 5.59 -8.61
CA GLU A 28 -2.20 7.00 -8.97
C GLU A 28 -3.28 7.64 -8.07
N GLN A 29 -4.16 6.82 -7.47
CA GLN A 29 -5.13 7.26 -6.47
C GLN A 29 -4.44 7.42 -5.13
N ARG A 30 -3.77 8.57 -4.94
CA ARG A 30 -3.07 8.89 -3.70
C ARG A 30 -3.95 9.75 -2.81
N ARG A 31 -4.15 9.32 -1.58
CA ARG A 31 -4.94 10.02 -0.56
C ARG A 31 -4.23 9.96 0.78
N ARG A 32 -4.62 10.83 1.71
CA ARG A 32 -4.17 10.72 3.10
C ARG A 32 -4.75 9.45 3.73
N LEU A 33 -4.03 8.80 4.64
CA LEU A 33 -4.54 7.62 5.36
C LEU A 33 -5.84 7.92 6.10
N GLY A 34 -6.04 9.16 6.56
CA GLY A 34 -7.31 9.64 7.11
C GLY A 34 -8.50 9.44 6.18
N GLU A 35 -8.33 9.72 4.89
CA GLU A 35 -9.39 9.57 3.88
C GLU A 35 -9.67 8.09 3.61
N TRP A 36 -8.61 7.26 3.48
CA TRP A 36 -8.77 5.81 3.34
C TRP A 36 -9.51 5.19 4.53
N MET A 37 -9.24 5.67 5.75
CA MET A 37 -9.97 5.24 6.93
C MET A 37 -11.45 5.62 6.88
N GLN A 38 -11.79 6.80 6.38
CA GLN A 38 -13.19 7.20 6.19
C GLN A 38 -13.89 6.31 5.16
N MET A 39 -13.15 5.83 4.15
CA MET A 39 -13.62 4.85 3.17
C MET A 39 -13.64 3.41 3.71
N GLY A 40 -13.31 3.19 4.99
CA GLY A 40 -13.38 1.89 5.65
C GLY A 40 -12.13 1.02 5.52
N VAL A 41 -11.05 1.50 4.89
CA VAL A 41 -9.78 0.76 4.85
C VAL A 41 -9.19 0.69 6.27
N ARG A 42 -8.75 -0.50 6.68
CA ARG A 42 -8.20 -0.76 8.03
C ARG A 42 -6.89 -1.55 7.95
N ARG A 43 -6.17 -1.57 9.06
CA ARG A 43 -5.02 -2.48 9.22
C ARG A 43 -5.52 -3.94 9.31
N PRO A 44 -4.64 -4.95 9.13
CA PRO A 44 -5.01 -6.37 9.19
C PRO A 44 -5.65 -6.81 10.52
N ASP A 45 -5.35 -6.09 11.61
CA ASP A 45 -5.94 -6.30 12.94
C ASP A 45 -7.31 -5.61 13.13
N GLY A 46 -7.86 -4.99 12.08
CA GLY A 46 -9.12 -4.25 12.09
C GLY A 46 -9.02 -2.83 12.64
N SER A 47 -7.86 -2.41 13.15
CA SER A 47 -7.69 -1.08 13.73
C SER A 47 -7.42 0.01 12.68
N ALA A 48 -7.60 1.26 13.09
CA ALA A 48 -7.27 2.44 12.30
C ALA A 48 -5.74 2.62 12.14
N PHE A 49 -5.30 3.32 11.09
CA PHE A 49 -3.92 3.78 10.97
C PHE A 49 -3.62 4.85 12.02
N SER A 50 -2.42 4.82 12.59
CA SER A 50 -1.98 5.79 13.62
C SER A 50 -1.53 7.14 13.07
N ARG A 51 -1.23 7.25 11.77
CA ARG A 51 -0.73 8.47 11.13
C ARG A 51 -1.66 8.91 9.98
N PRO A 52 -2.73 9.68 10.26
CA PRO A 52 -3.76 10.00 9.28
C PRO A 52 -3.29 10.94 8.17
N ASP A 53 -2.20 11.68 8.37
CA ASP A 53 -1.62 12.67 7.46
C ASP A 53 -0.72 12.06 6.38
N VAL A 54 -0.24 10.83 6.58
CA VAL A 54 0.59 10.11 5.61
C VAL A 54 -0.18 9.88 4.31
N ILE A 55 0.50 10.08 3.18
CA ILE A 55 -0.07 9.81 1.85
C ILE A 55 0.24 8.38 1.44
N GLY A 56 -0.79 7.64 1.05
CA GLY A 56 -0.67 6.29 0.49
C GLY A 56 -1.66 6.06 -0.66
N ALA A 57 -1.46 4.97 -1.37
CA ALA A 57 -2.37 4.48 -2.41
C ALA A 57 -2.75 3.03 -2.14
N LEU A 58 -3.98 2.65 -2.48
CA LEU A 58 -4.47 1.29 -2.33
C LEU A 58 -4.18 0.48 -3.60
N VAL A 59 -3.45 -0.62 -3.48
CA VAL A 59 -3.15 -1.55 -4.58
C VAL A 59 -3.76 -2.90 -4.27
N MET A 60 -4.50 -3.46 -5.23
CA MET A 60 -5.15 -4.77 -5.14
C MET A 60 -4.71 -5.59 -6.35
N PRO A 61 -3.60 -6.34 -6.29
CA PRO A 61 -3.00 -7.01 -7.44
C PRO A 61 -3.94 -8.02 -8.11
N ASP A 62 -4.77 -8.71 -7.32
CA ASP A 62 -5.68 -9.76 -7.80
C ASP A 62 -7.14 -9.29 -7.91
N GLY A 63 -7.38 -7.97 -7.85
CA GLY A 63 -8.72 -7.38 -7.88
C GLY A 63 -9.44 -7.43 -6.53
N ALA A 64 -10.77 -7.23 -6.57
CA ALA A 64 -11.59 -6.96 -5.37
C ALA A 64 -11.59 -8.08 -4.31
N ASP A 65 -11.45 -9.34 -4.75
CA ASP A 65 -11.45 -10.52 -3.87
C ASP A 65 -10.05 -10.91 -3.38
N GLY A 66 -9.02 -10.18 -3.83
CA GLY A 66 -7.62 -10.44 -3.53
C GLY A 66 -7.10 -9.76 -2.27
N GLU A 67 -5.80 -9.95 -2.03
CA GLU A 67 -5.10 -9.18 -1.02
C GLU A 67 -5.04 -7.70 -1.40
N ALA A 68 -5.06 -6.82 -0.40
CA ALA A 68 -4.95 -5.39 -0.59
C ALA A 68 -3.76 -4.83 0.19
N PHE A 69 -3.09 -3.87 -0.41
CA PHE A 69 -1.90 -3.24 0.13
C PHE A 69 -2.03 -1.73 0.09
N MET A 70 -1.77 -1.07 1.22
CA MET A 70 -1.52 0.36 1.23
C MET A 70 -0.04 0.58 0.92
N VAL A 71 0.27 1.20 -0.21
CA VAL A 71 1.64 1.44 -0.67
C VAL A 71 2.03 2.92 -0.55
N TYR A 72 3.32 3.17 -0.33
CA TYR A 72 3.89 4.49 -0.06
C TYR A 72 4.98 4.88 -1.08
N ALA A 73 5.69 5.98 -0.80
CA ALA A 73 6.73 6.50 -1.68
C ALA A 73 7.83 5.47 -1.99
N ASN A 74 8.20 4.63 -1.02
CA ASN A 74 9.23 3.61 -1.21
C ASN A 74 8.80 2.47 -2.15
N PHE A 75 7.50 2.22 -2.32
CA PHE A 75 7.02 1.30 -3.34
C PHE A 75 7.35 1.80 -4.76
N ALA A 76 7.16 3.10 -5.01
CA ALA A 76 7.52 3.72 -6.27
C ALA A 76 9.05 3.68 -6.52
N ALA A 77 9.84 3.77 -5.46
CA ALA A 77 11.30 3.63 -5.55
C ALA A 77 11.72 2.21 -5.98
N ILE A 78 11.08 1.16 -5.44
CA ILE A 78 11.31 -0.24 -5.86
C ILE A 78 10.90 -0.44 -7.33
N ARG A 79 9.72 0.06 -7.72
CA ARG A 79 9.22 -0.04 -9.10
C ARG A 79 10.11 0.65 -10.14
N ARG A 80 10.98 1.57 -9.73
CA ARG A 80 11.91 2.22 -10.66
C ARG A 80 12.97 1.25 -11.20
N TYR A 81 13.21 0.15 -10.50
CA TYR A 81 14.04 -0.95 -11.01
C TYR A 81 13.28 -1.82 -12.02
N ASN A 82 12.02 -2.16 -11.73
CA ASN A 82 11.12 -2.87 -12.64
C ASN A 82 9.69 -2.34 -12.47
N PRO A 83 9.04 -1.79 -13.52
CA PRO A 83 7.74 -1.11 -13.44
C PRO A 83 6.54 -2.06 -13.28
N SER A 84 6.69 -3.11 -12.48
CA SER A 84 5.65 -4.09 -12.14
C SER A 84 5.25 -3.98 -10.67
N ASP A 85 3.93 -3.93 -10.40
CA ASP A 85 3.39 -3.86 -9.05
C ASP A 85 3.63 -5.19 -8.31
N LEU A 86 3.46 -6.33 -8.99
CA LEU A 86 3.78 -7.65 -8.44
C LEU A 86 5.25 -7.78 -8.06
N TYR A 87 6.16 -7.27 -8.90
CA TYR A 87 7.58 -7.27 -8.58
C TYR A 87 7.87 -6.46 -7.32
N ALA A 88 7.33 -5.25 -7.23
CA ALA A 88 7.57 -4.39 -6.08
C ALA A 88 6.93 -4.93 -4.79
N LEU A 89 5.76 -5.60 -4.89
CA LEU A 89 5.16 -6.32 -3.77
C LEU A 89 6.05 -7.48 -3.32
N ALA A 90 6.55 -8.30 -4.24
CA ALA A 90 7.43 -9.41 -3.91
C ALA A 90 8.72 -8.95 -3.21
N VAL A 91 9.37 -7.89 -3.70
CA VAL A 91 10.56 -7.30 -3.06
C VAL A 91 10.23 -6.76 -1.67
N GLY A 92 9.10 -6.06 -1.52
CA GLY A 92 8.66 -5.52 -0.24
C GLY A 92 8.40 -6.62 0.80
N LEU A 93 7.61 -7.62 0.42
CA LEU A 93 7.27 -8.77 1.28
C LEU A 93 8.50 -9.58 1.66
N LEU A 94 9.41 -9.84 0.72
CA LEU A 94 10.67 -10.52 1.01
C LEU A 94 11.54 -9.69 1.97
N GLY A 95 11.60 -8.38 1.76
CA GLY A 95 12.30 -7.46 2.66
C GLY A 95 11.76 -7.53 4.09
N ASP A 96 10.44 -7.52 4.24
CA ASP A 96 9.78 -7.64 5.55
C ASP A 96 10.02 -9.03 6.17
N SER A 97 10.11 -10.10 5.37
CA SER A 97 10.32 -11.46 5.90
C SER A 97 11.74 -11.73 6.39
N VAL A 98 12.73 -10.97 5.92
CA VAL A 98 14.15 -11.11 6.32
C VAL A 98 14.62 -10.04 7.28
N ALA A 99 13.83 -8.98 7.48
CA ALA A 99 14.08 -7.97 8.50
C ALA A 99 13.87 -8.59 9.89
N VAL A 100 14.97 -8.98 10.53
CA VAL A 100 15.03 -9.50 11.91
C VAL A 100 14.93 -8.37 12.92
#